data_AF-F4XKZ1-F1
#
_entry.id   AF-F4XKZ1-F1
#
_cell.length_a   1.000
_cell.length_b   1.000
_cell.length_c   1.000
_cell.angle_alpha   90.00
_cell.angle_beta   90.00
_cell.angle_gamma   90.00
#
_symmetry.space_group_name_H-M   'P 1'
#
loop_
_entity.id
_entity.type
_entity.pdbx_description
1 polymer ?
#
loop_
_entity_poly.entity_id
_entity_poly.type
_entity_poly.pdbx_seq_one_letter_code
_entity_poly.pdbx_strand_id
1 'polypeptide(L)'
;MTIQLRSHISSTENSALRTEQYFPIISHNIKTSADVGATFHIEPNHNPRAREPALAWFALTRQGGQLIPLEQCDCQLVVYSKSSSDQGNSPILEPQLKAISAEKYLGIPGADLVFPKAGVYELVLSGTPKSGASFKPFEIKYDVTVTPGKKLRLCQVLPLNLNLTSTQNPFQNPSRILHHQSLNYYSGGCP
;
A
#
# COMPACT_ATOMS: atom_id res chain seq x y z
N MET A 1 -65.60 -33.33 -27.14
CA MET A 1 -64.45 -33.31 -28.07
C MET A 1 -63.52 -32.22 -27.54
N THR A 2 -62.57 -32.60 -26.69
CA THR A 2 -61.77 -31.67 -25.87
C THR A 2 -60.32 -31.91 -26.22
N ILE A 3 -59.71 -30.98 -26.95
CA ILE A 3 -58.33 -31.08 -27.42
C ILE A 3 -57.43 -30.51 -26.32
N GLN A 4 -56.72 -31.39 -25.64
CA GLN A 4 -55.57 -31.09 -24.78
C GLN A 4 -54.38 -30.74 -25.70
N LEU A 5 -53.86 -29.51 -25.60
CA LEU A 5 -52.58 -29.12 -26.18
C LEU A 5 -51.53 -29.10 -25.07
N ARG A 6 -50.73 -30.17 -25.00
CA ARG A 6 -49.44 -30.20 -24.30
C ARG A 6 -48.43 -29.45 -25.16
N SER A 7 -47.88 -28.35 -24.68
CA SER A 7 -46.63 -27.79 -25.19
C SER A 7 -45.49 -28.18 -24.24
N HIS A 8 -44.62 -29.07 -24.74
CA HIS A 8 -43.34 -29.39 -24.16
C HIS A 8 -42.40 -28.21 -24.39
N ILE A 9 -41.97 -27.52 -23.32
CA ILE A 9 -40.92 -26.51 -23.41
C ILE A 9 -39.60 -27.18 -23.02
N SER A 10 -38.79 -27.37 -24.05
CA SER A 10 -37.41 -27.86 -24.01
C SER A 10 -36.52 -26.91 -23.21
N SER A 11 -35.79 -27.46 -22.25
CA SER A 11 -34.71 -26.79 -21.52
C SER A 11 -33.59 -26.41 -22.49
N THR A 12 -33.46 -25.12 -22.78
CA THR A 12 -32.24 -24.56 -23.36
C THR A 12 -31.59 -23.66 -22.33
N GLU A 13 -30.41 -24.09 -21.91
CA GLU A 13 -29.53 -23.43 -20.97
C GLU A 13 -29.06 -22.10 -21.57
N ASN A 14 -29.65 -21.00 -21.13
CA ASN A 14 -29.08 -19.68 -21.40
C ASN A 14 -27.97 -19.44 -20.38
N SER A 15 -26.75 -19.60 -20.87
CA SER A 15 -25.50 -19.17 -20.27
C SER A 15 -25.67 -17.81 -19.60
N ALA A 16 -25.62 -17.79 -18.27
CA ALA A 16 -25.52 -16.57 -17.50
C ALA A 16 -24.21 -15.88 -17.88
N LEU A 17 -24.31 -14.79 -18.63
CA LEU A 17 -23.24 -13.83 -18.82
C LEU A 17 -22.86 -13.33 -17.42
N ARG A 18 -21.75 -13.84 -16.87
CA ARG A 18 -21.09 -13.22 -15.71
C ARG A 18 -20.65 -11.84 -16.15
N THR A 19 -21.48 -10.85 -15.88
CA THR A 19 -21.04 -9.47 -15.78
C THR A 19 -20.05 -9.46 -14.62
N GLU A 20 -18.76 -9.48 -14.93
CA GLU A 20 -17.72 -9.08 -13.99
C GLU A 20 -18.08 -7.67 -13.53
N GLN A 21 -18.75 -7.58 -12.37
CA GLN A 21 -19.06 -6.32 -11.74
C GLN A 21 -17.74 -5.71 -11.29
N TYR A 22 -17.14 -4.93 -12.19
CA TYR A 22 -16.10 -3.98 -11.87
C TYR A 22 -16.74 -2.89 -11.00
N PHE A 23 -16.73 -3.10 -9.69
CA PHE A 23 -16.99 -2.02 -8.75
C PHE A 23 -15.72 -1.16 -8.73
N PRO A 24 -15.76 0.06 -9.28
CA PRO A 24 -14.62 0.95 -9.11
C PRO A 24 -14.54 1.23 -7.61
N ILE A 25 -13.50 0.73 -6.94
CA ILE A 25 -13.22 1.07 -5.54
C ILE A 25 -12.63 2.48 -5.55
N ILE A 26 -13.47 3.46 -5.87
CA ILE A 26 -13.12 4.87 -5.81
C ILE A 26 -13.26 5.25 -4.33
N SER A 27 -12.25 4.94 -3.53
CA SER A 27 -12.15 5.39 -2.14
C SER A 27 -11.53 6.79 -2.08
N HIS A 28 -12.10 7.72 -2.86
CA HIS A 28 -11.85 9.14 -2.65
C HIS A 28 -12.56 9.58 -1.38
N ASN A 29 -11.80 9.68 -0.29
CA ASN A 29 -12.32 10.30 0.92
C ASN A 29 -12.27 11.82 0.72
N ILE A 30 -13.46 12.43 0.65
CA ILE A 30 -13.59 13.88 0.60
C ILE A 30 -13.73 14.38 2.04
N LYS A 31 -12.85 15.29 2.44
CA LYS A 31 -12.96 16.02 3.71
C LYS A 31 -12.88 17.51 3.44
N THR A 32 -13.51 18.30 4.28
CA THR A 32 -13.51 19.76 4.17
C THR A 32 -12.97 20.38 5.46
N SER A 33 -12.29 21.50 5.32
CA SER A 33 -11.80 22.33 6.42
C SER A 33 -11.81 23.78 5.95
N ALA A 34 -12.50 24.64 6.70
CA ALA A 34 -12.82 26.01 6.28
C ALA A 34 -13.48 26.06 4.89
N ASP A 35 -12.86 26.71 3.90
CA ASP A 35 -13.31 26.81 2.51
C ASP A 35 -12.55 25.88 1.55
N VAL A 36 -11.78 24.93 2.08
CA VAL A 36 -10.99 23.94 1.32
C VAL A 36 -11.62 22.56 1.43
N GLY A 37 -11.89 21.94 0.29
CA GLY A 37 -12.20 20.52 0.16
C GLY A 37 -10.99 19.75 -0.37
N ALA A 38 -10.74 18.57 0.18
CA ALA A 38 -9.66 17.68 -0.25
C ALA A 38 -10.22 16.31 -0.62
N THR A 39 -9.97 15.90 -1.86
CA THR A 39 -10.12 14.51 -2.30
C THR A 39 -8.79 13.81 -2.11
N PHE A 40 -8.79 12.77 -1.28
CA PHE A 40 -7.59 11.98 -0.98
C PHE A 40 -7.63 10.61 -1.67
N HIS A 41 -6.47 10.17 -2.15
CA HIS A 41 -6.23 8.82 -2.63
C HIS A 41 -4.82 8.36 -2.21
N ILE A 42 -4.65 7.05 -2.06
CA ILE A 42 -3.33 6.45 -1.84
C ILE A 42 -3.17 5.18 -2.67
N GLU A 43 -2.06 5.08 -3.38
CA GLU A 43 -1.72 3.94 -4.23
C GLU A 43 -0.77 2.99 -3.49
N PRO A 44 -0.82 1.67 -3.78
CA PRO A 44 -1.76 1.01 -4.69
C PRO A 44 -3.12 0.74 -4.05
N ASN A 45 -4.20 0.97 -4.80
CA ASN A 45 -5.58 0.53 -4.50
C ASN A 45 -6.11 0.89 -3.09
N HIS A 46 -5.70 2.02 -2.50
CA HIS A 46 -6.05 2.43 -1.13
C HIS A 46 -5.55 1.49 -0.02
N ASN A 47 -4.70 0.51 -0.35
CA ASN A 47 -4.24 -0.54 0.55
C ASN A 47 -2.70 -0.59 0.54
N PRO A 48 -2.02 0.44 1.05
CA PRO A 48 -0.58 0.45 1.13
C PRO A 48 -0.05 -0.72 1.97
N ARG A 49 1.17 -1.15 1.65
CA ARG A 49 1.85 -2.25 2.31
C ARG A 49 3.09 -1.75 3.03
N ALA A 50 3.35 -2.33 4.20
CA ALA A 50 4.52 -1.97 4.99
C ALA A 50 5.81 -2.31 4.23
N ARG A 51 6.76 -1.37 4.22
CA ARG A 51 8.07 -1.45 3.53
C ARG A 51 7.97 -1.53 2.00
N GLU A 52 6.82 -1.15 1.44
CA GLU A 52 6.62 -1.01 -0.01
C GLU A 52 6.31 0.47 -0.34
N PRO A 53 6.69 0.97 -1.52
CA PRO A 53 6.33 2.32 -1.95
C PRO A 53 4.82 2.50 -2.06
N ALA A 54 4.34 3.66 -1.63
CA ALA A 54 2.98 4.13 -1.81
C ALA A 54 3.00 5.58 -2.29
N LEU A 55 2.02 5.98 -3.10
CA LEU A 55 1.84 7.37 -3.54
C LEU A 55 0.55 7.91 -2.93
N ALA A 56 0.65 8.89 -2.04
CA ALA A 56 -0.49 9.63 -1.53
C ALA A 56 -0.67 10.93 -2.34
N TRP A 57 -1.89 11.27 -2.70
CA TRP A 57 -2.19 12.53 -3.37
C TRP A 57 -3.50 13.15 -2.91
N PHE A 58 -3.59 14.48 -3.03
CA PHE A 58 -4.67 15.29 -2.49
C PHE A 58 -5.13 16.31 -3.53
N ALA A 59 -6.29 16.09 -4.14
CA ALA A 59 -6.89 17.12 -4.99
C ALA A 59 -7.63 18.14 -4.11
N LEU A 60 -6.97 19.29 -3.92
CA LEU A 60 -7.49 20.40 -3.12
C LEU A 60 -8.39 21.29 -3.98
N THR A 61 -9.53 21.70 -3.44
CA THR A 61 -10.49 22.58 -4.11
C THR A 61 -10.97 23.65 -3.15
N ARG A 62 -11.25 24.84 -3.67
CA ARG A 62 -11.99 25.88 -2.95
C ARG A 62 -13.49 25.59 -3.01
N GLN A 63 -14.26 26.26 -2.17
CA GLN A 63 -15.71 26.35 -2.36
C GLN A 63 -16.02 26.75 -3.82
N GLY A 64 -16.96 26.03 -4.45
CA GLY A 64 -17.26 26.16 -5.88
C GLY A 64 -16.45 25.23 -6.79
N GLY A 65 -15.54 24.41 -6.23
CA GLY A 65 -14.86 23.33 -6.96
C GLY A 65 -13.61 23.76 -7.72
N GLN A 66 -13.15 25.00 -7.56
CA GLN A 66 -11.91 25.49 -8.18
C GLN A 66 -10.69 24.79 -7.57
N LEU A 67 -9.84 24.20 -8.40
CA LEU A 67 -8.62 23.50 -7.96
C LEU A 67 -7.63 24.46 -7.27
N ILE A 68 -7.00 23.99 -6.20
CA ILE A 68 -5.86 24.61 -5.54
C ILE A 68 -4.61 23.78 -5.88
N PRO A 69 -3.76 24.20 -6.83
CA PRO A 69 -2.51 23.51 -7.11
C PRO A 69 -1.50 23.70 -5.97
N LEU A 70 -0.53 22.78 -5.84
CA LEU A 70 0.53 22.85 -4.83
C LEU A 70 1.36 24.14 -4.93
N GLU A 71 1.50 24.68 -6.15
CA GLU A 71 2.19 25.95 -6.41
C GLU A 71 1.54 27.14 -5.67
N GLN A 72 0.24 27.06 -5.35
CA GLN A 72 -0.51 28.08 -4.61
C GLN A 72 -0.58 27.79 -3.10
N CYS A 73 -0.09 26.65 -2.64
CA CYS A 73 -0.16 26.23 -1.25
C CYS A 73 1.21 26.11 -0.61
N ASP A 74 1.40 26.73 0.55
CA ASP A 74 2.43 26.34 1.51
C ASP A 74 1.87 25.17 2.33
N CYS A 75 1.86 23.99 1.70
CA CYS A 75 1.29 22.77 2.22
C CYS A 75 2.36 21.90 2.90
N GLN A 76 1.97 21.18 3.95
CA GLN A 76 2.79 20.18 4.62
C GLN A 76 1.98 18.90 4.82
N LEU A 77 2.64 17.75 4.67
CA LEU A 77 2.10 16.45 5.04
C LEU A 77 2.92 15.87 6.19
N VAL A 78 2.23 15.48 7.26
CA VAL A 78 2.83 14.80 8.41
C VAL A 78 2.10 13.49 8.67
N VAL A 79 2.84 12.43 8.94
CA VAL A 79 2.28 11.10 9.22
C VAL A 79 2.57 10.70 10.65
N TYR A 80 1.54 10.22 11.35
CA TYR A 80 1.62 9.71 12.72
C TYR A 80 1.19 8.24 12.78
N SER A 81 1.84 7.45 13.64
CA SER A 81 1.36 6.11 13.99
C SER A 81 0.18 6.22 14.96
N LYS A 82 -0.88 5.43 14.75
CA LYS A 82 -1.98 5.24 15.71
C LYS A 82 -1.81 3.96 16.55
N SER A 83 -0.60 3.39 16.59
CA SER A 83 -0.30 2.21 17.41
C SER A 83 -0.59 2.49 18.89
N SER A 84 -1.17 1.52 19.60
CA SER A 84 -1.49 1.63 21.03
C SER A 84 -0.25 1.84 21.92
N SER A 85 0.95 1.50 21.44
CA SER A 85 2.23 1.68 22.15
C SER A 85 2.85 3.07 21.97
N ASP A 86 2.48 3.75 20.88
CA ASP A 86 3.07 5.01 20.46
C ASP A 86 1.92 6.01 20.47
N GLN A 87 1.59 6.58 21.64
CA GLN A 87 0.66 7.71 21.69
C GLN A 87 1.17 8.74 20.69
N GLY A 88 0.41 8.96 19.61
CA GLY A 88 0.80 9.59 18.35
C GLY A 88 1.26 11.05 18.45
N ASN A 89 2.25 11.32 19.29
CA ASN A 89 2.76 12.63 19.65
C ASN A 89 4.00 13.02 18.82
N SER A 90 4.62 12.06 18.11
CA SER A 90 5.79 12.33 17.27
C SER A 90 5.53 11.89 15.83
N PRO A 91 5.85 12.75 14.83
CA PRO A 91 5.82 12.38 13.43
C PRO A 91 6.70 11.15 13.16
N ILE A 92 6.20 10.24 12.34
CA ILE A 92 6.99 9.10 11.84
C ILE A 92 7.51 9.34 10.43
N LEU A 93 6.82 10.19 9.65
CA LEU A 93 7.21 10.62 8.31
C LEU A 93 6.79 12.08 8.12
N GLU A 94 7.67 12.85 7.51
CA GLU A 94 7.43 14.22 7.05
C GLU A 94 7.87 14.32 5.57
N PRO A 95 7.13 13.67 4.66
CA PRO A 95 7.50 13.64 3.25
C PRO A 95 7.40 15.03 2.63
N GLN A 96 8.32 15.31 1.71
CA GLN A 96 8.21 16.50 0.85
C GLN A 96 7.05 16.34 -0.12
N LEU A 97 6.21 17.36 -0.24
CA LEU A 97 5.16 17.41 -1.24
C LEU A 97 5.74 17.81 -2.60
N LYS A 98 5.30 17.11 -3.64
CA LYS A 98 5.62 17.40 -5.05
C LYS A 98 4.33 17.58 -5.83
N ALA A 99 4.38 18.45 -6.84
CA ALA A 99 3.27 18.64 -7.76
C ALA A 99 3.20 17.41 -8.67
N ILE A 100 2.04 16.75 -8.72
CA ILE A 100 1.79 15.62 -9.61
C ILE A 100 0.52 15.83 -10.42
N SER A 101 0.34 14.99 -11.43
CA SER A 101 -0.92 14.84 -12.15
C SER A 101 -1.45 13.44 -11.92
N ALA A 102 -2.69 13.33 -11.44
CA ALA A 102 -3.35 12.06 -11.18
C ALA A 102 -4.82 12.17 -11.56
N GLU A 103 -5.35 11.13 -12.20
CA GLU A 103 -6.70 11.12 -12.78
C GLU A 103 -6.92 12.35 -13.68
N LYS A 104 -7.84 13.25 -13.31
CA LYS A 104 -8.16 14.49 -14.02
C LYS A 104 -7.50 15.74 -13.40
N TYR A 105 -6.77 15.58 -12.30
CA TYR A 105 -6.21 16.68 -11.53
C TYR A 105 -4.76 16.95 -11.93
N LEU A 106 -4.41 18.23 -12.01
CA LEU A 106 -3.07 18.69 -12.44
C LEU A 106 -2.43 19.54 -11.34
N GLY A 107 -1.13 19.35 -11.13
CA GLY A 107 -0.35 20.14 -10.17
C GLY A 107 -0.80 19.97 -8.72
N ILE A 108 -1.42 18.85 -8.38
CA ILE A 108 -1.92 18.59 -7.02
C ILE A 108 -0.79 18.15 -6.09
N PRO A 109 -0.92 18.40 -4.77
CA PRO A 109 -0.02 17.84 -3.77
C PRO A 109 0.02 16.31 -3.83
N GLY A 110 1.22 15.75 -4.00
CA GLY A 110 1.49 14.32 -3.89
C GLY A 110 2.77 14.04 -3.11
N ALA A 111 2.86 12.86 -2.49
CA ALA A 111 4.01 12.42 -1.70
C ALA A 111 4.26 10.91 -1.86
N ASP A 112 5.52 10.54 -2.03
CA ASP A 112 5.94 9.14 -1.91
C ASP A 112 6.07 8.77 -0.43
N LEU A 113 5.49 7.64 -0.04
CA LEU A 113 5.46 7.14 1.32
C LEU A 113 6.02 5.72 1.36
N VAL A 114 6.76 5.40 2.43
CA VAL A 114 7.12 4.03 2.79
C VAL A 114 6.80 3.82 4.26
N PHE A 115 5.69 3.14 4.53
CA PHE A 115 5.27 2.88 5.91
C PHE A 115 6.17 1.80 6.53
N PRO A 116 6.71 2.00 7.75
CA PRO A 116 7.71 1.09 8.31
C PRO A 116 7.12 -0.27 8.73
N LYS A 117 5.86 -0.28 9.17
CA LYS A 117 5.17 -1.47 9.73
C LYS A 117 3.71 -1.48 9.28
N ALA A 118 3.05 -2.63 9.47
CA ALA A 118 1.61 -2.71 9.34
C ALA A 118 0.95 -2.03 10.54
N GLY A 119 -0.21 -1.41 10.33
CA GLY A 119 -0.90 -0.66 11.37
C GLY A 119 -1.80 0.43 10.79
N VAL A 120 -2.39 1.23 11.67
CA VAL A 120 -3.18 2.41 11.29
C VAL A 120 -2.31 3.65 11.45
N TYR A 121 -2.36 4.53 10.46
CA TYR A 121 -1.63 5.79 10.42
C TYR A 121 -2.59 6.95 10.20
N GLU A 122 -2.30 8.10 10.81
CA GLU A 122 -2.99 9.37 10.54
C GLU A 122 -2.11 10.23 9.65
N LEU A 123 -2.62 10.58 8.46
CA LEU A 123 -2.01 11.53 7.55
C LEU A 123 -2.66 12.89 7.81
N VAL A 124 -1.87 13.87 8.25
CA VAL A 124 -2.30 15.24 8.51
C VAL A 124 -1.77 16.12 7.38
N LEU A 125 -2.66 16.58 6.51
CA LEU A 125 -2.36 17.58 5.50
C LEU A 125 -2.80 18.95 6.04
N SER A 126 -1.87 19.88 6.13
CA SER A 126 -2.14 21.27 6.48
C SER A 126 -1.61 22.21 5.41
N GLY A 127 -2.14 23.42 5.36
CA GLY A 127 -1.64 24.40 4.41
C GLY A 127 -2.15 25.81 4.62
N THR A 128 -1.39 26.76 4.09
CA THR A 128 -1.75 28.18 4.01
C THR A 128 -1.62 28.69 2.56
N PRO A 129 -2.37 29.73 2.17
CA PRO A 129 -2.24 30.30 0.84
C PRO A 129 -0.89 31.00 0.68
N LYS A 130 -0.20 30.71 -0.42
CA LYS A 130 0.91 31.55 -0.89
C LYS A 130 0.39 32.91 -1.36
N SER A 131 1.31 33.87 -1.51
CA SER A 131 0.98 35.21 -2.03
C SER A 131 0.21 35.12 -3.36
N GLY A 132 -0.95 35.80 -3.43
CA GLY A 132 -1.84 35.79 -4.59
C GLY A 132 -2.85 34.63 -4.66
N ALA A 133 -2.74 33.62 -3.79
CA ALA A 133 -3.77 32.60 -3.62
C ALA A 133 -4.84 33.07 -2.62
N SER A 134 -6.06 32.54 -2.76
CA SER A 134 -7.21 32.95 -1.94
C SER A 134 -7.98 31.72 -1.44
N PHE A 135 -7.54 31.17 -0.31
CA PHE A 135 -8.24 30.17 0.49
C PHE A 135 -7.81 30.32 1.95
N LYS A 136 -8.59 29.83 2.90
CA LYS A 136 -8.26 29.91 4.33
C LYS A 136 -7.25 28.83 4.74
N PRO A 137 -6.40 29.07 5.75
CA PRO A 137 -5.61 28.02 6.37
C PRO A 137 -6.45 26.81 6.73
N PHE A 138 -5.92 25.61 6.52
CA PHE A 138 -6.65 24.37 6.74
C PHE A 138 -5.78 23.28 7.38
N GLU A 139 -6.45 22.33 8.02
CA GLU A 139 -5.91 21.03 8.43
C GLU A 139 -6.95 19.96 8.14
N ILE A 140 -6.53 18.87 7.50
CA ILE A 140 -7.38 17.72 7.14
C ILE A 140 -6.61 16.43 7.47
N LYS A 141 -7.32 15.49 8.11
CA LYS A 141 -6.73 14.24 8.62
C LYS A 141 -7.33 13.04 7.91
N TYR A 142 -6.52 12.05 7.53
CA TYR A 142 -6.98 10.79 6.95
C TYR A 142 -6.39 9.59 7.69
N ASP A 143 -7.24 8.59 7.96
CA ASP A 143 -6.78 7.33 8.52
C ASP A 143 -6.47 6.35 7.38
N VAL A 144 -5.27 5.79 7.42
CA VAL A 144 -4.78 4.82 6.44
C VAL A 144 -4.41 3.54 7.15
N THR A 145 -5.04 2.45 6.74
CA THR A 145 -4.68 1.10 7.21
C THR A 145 -3.62 0.51 6.29
N VAL A 146 -2.44 0.24 6.84
CA VAL A 146 -1.31 -0.38 6.15
C VAL A 146 -1.28 -1.86 6.47
N THR A 147 -1.27 -2.68 5.42
CA THR A 147 -1.19 -4.14 5.54
C THR A 147 0.27 -4.61 5.60
N PRO A 148 0.54 -5.84 6.09
CA PRO A 148 1.87 -6.42 6.00
C PRO A 148 2.38 -6.47 4.55
N GLY A 149 3.58 -5.95 4.32
CA GLY A 149 4.24 -6.10 3.02
C GLY A 149 4.80 -7.49 2.83
N LYS A 150 5.27 -7.76 1.61
CA LYS A 150 5.87 -9.04 1.26
C LYS A 150 7.03 -9.34 2.20
N LYS A 151 7.04 -10.53 2.79
CA LYS A 151 8.23 -11.04 3.48
C LYS A 151 9.28 -11.16 2.38
N LEU A 152 10.36 -10.38 2.46
CA LEU A 152 11.55 -10.66 1.67
C LEU A 152 11.92 -12.09 2.06
N ARG A 153 11.72 -13.02 1.13
CA ARG A 153 12.33 -14.33 1.28
C ARG A 153 13.82 -14.02 1.13
N LEU A 154 14.51 -13.83 2.26
CA LEU A 154 15.94 -14.07 2.25
C LEU A 154 16.08 -15.44 1.61
N CYS A 155 16.82 -15.51 0.51
CA CYS A 155 17.28 -16.78 0.00
C CYS A 155 17.97 -17.42 1.22
N GLN A 156 17.30 -18.39 1.85
CA GLN A 156 17.91 -19.13 2.93
C GLN A 156 18.97 -19.96 2.24
N VAL A 157 20.18 -19.40 2.12
CA VAL A 157 21.37 -20.22 1.99
C VAL A 157 21.48 -20.93 3.34
N LEU A 158 20.70 -22.00 3.50
CA LEU A 158 20.93 -22.93 4.59
C LEU A 158 22.36 -23.44 4.39
N PRO A 159 23.28 -23.28 5.35
CA PRO A 159 24.45 -24.13 5.33
C PRO A 159 23.92 -25.57 5.49
N LEU A 160 24.13 -26.40 4.48
CA LEU A 160 23.83 -27.81 4.57
C LEU A 160 24.76 -28.41 5.65
N ASN A 161 24.13 -29.05 6.64
CA ASN A 161 24.69 -29.95 7.66
C ASN A 161 25.30 -29.30 8.92
N LEU A 162 24.45 -29.04 9.92
CA LEU A 162 24.81 -29.37 11.30
C LEU A 162 24.37 -30.82 11.55
N ASN A 163 25.32 -31.75 11.49
CA ASN A 163 25.10 -33.10 12.03
C ASN A 163 25.01 -32.99 13.56
N LEU A 164 23.79 -33.08 14.09
CA LEU A 164 23.54 -33.46 15.46
C LEU A 164 23.86 -34.95 15.61
N THR A 165 25.13 -35.28 15.85
CA THR A 165 25.50 -36.60 16.37
C THR A 165 25.74 -36.48 17.86
N SER A 166 24.69 -36.79 18.63
CA SER A 166 24.83 -37.34 19.97
C SER A 166 25.62 -38.64 19.85
N THR A 167 26.88 -38.63 20.27
CA THR A 167 27.64 -39.84 20.57
C THR A 167 28.63 -39.54 21.68
N GLN A 168 28.54 -40.39 22.70
CA GLN A 168 29.38 -40.46 23.88
C GLN A 168 30.86 -40.60 23.47
N ASN A 169 31.75 -39.89 24.17
CA ASN A 169 33.17 -40.24 24.26
C ASN A 169 33.31 -41.72 24.68
N PRO A 170 34.25 -42.50 24.13
CA PRO A 170 35.65 -42.33 24.54
C PRO A 170 36.73 -42.62 23.46
N PHE A 171 37.86 -41.92 23.63
CA PHE A 171 39.24 -42.36 23.39
C PHE A 171 39.72 -42.83 21.98
N GLN A 172 40.84 -42.19 21.59
CA GLN A 172 41.92 -42.59 20.68
C GLN A 172 41.98 -41.95 19.26
N ASN A 173 42.98 -41.08 19.11
CA ASN A 173 43.63 -40.60 17.89
C ASN A 173 44.76 -41.60 17.49
N PRO A 174 45.49 -41.52 16.35
CA PRO A 174 45.33 -40.76 15.09
C PRO A 174 45.42 -41.62 13.80
N SER A 175 44.97 -41.07 12.65
CA SER A 175 45.77 -40.95 11.40
C SER A 175 44.90 -40.82 10.14
N ARG A 176 45.25 -39.81 9.30
CA ARG A 176 45.19 -39.81 7.81
C ARG A 176 43.77 -39.90 7.19
N ILE A 177 43.31 -38.94 6.37
CA ILE A 177 43.68 -38.79 4.95
C ILE A 177 43.08 -37.46 4.41
N LEU A 178 43.94 -36.70 3.71
CA LEU A 178 43.65 -35.81 2.58
C LEU A 178 42.52 -36.27 1.64
N HIS A 179 41.29 -35.74 1.72
CA HIS A 179 40.38 -35.76 0.56
C HIS A 179 39.75 -34.38 0.32
N HIS A 180 40.24 -33.72 -0.73
CA HIS A 180 39.57 -32.63 -1.42
C HIS A 180 38.18 -33.11 -1.85
N GLN A 181 37.13 -32.47 -1.36
CA GLN A 181 35.80 -32.57 -1.96
C GLN A 181 35.44 -31.22 -2.56
N SER A 182 35.32 -31.23 -3.88
CA SER A 182 34.90 -30.14 -4.74
C SER A 182 33.45 -29.77 -4.42
N LEU A 183 33.20 -28.49 -4.12
CA LEU A 183 31.86 -27.94 -3.96
C LEU A 183 31.20 -27.83 -5.34
N ASN A 184 30.18 -28.64 -5.60
CA ASN A 184 29.32 -28.46 -6.77
C ASN A 184 28.19 -27.47 -6.41
N TYR A 185 28.25 -26.28 -7.01
CA TYR A 185 27.18 -25.29 -6.97
C TYR A 185 26.08 -25.68 -7.96
N TYR A 186 24.89 -26.05 -7.46
CA TYR A 186 23.68 -26.12 -8.27
C TYR A 186 22.93 -24.79 -8.16
N SER A 187 22.96 -23.99 -9.23
CA SER A 187 22.14 -22.79 -9.40
C SER A 187 20.76 -23.19 -9.90
N GLY A 188 19.82 -23.43 -8.98
CA GLY A 188 18.40 -23.50 -9.29
C GLY A 188 17.78 -22.11 -9.16
N GLY A 189 17.34 -21.53 -10.27
CA GLY A 189 16.67 -20.23 -10.32
C GLY A 189 15.34 -20.21 -9.56
N CYS A 190 15.04 -19.10 -8.90
CA CYS A 190 13.73 -18.83 -8.33
C CYS A 190 12.73 -18.42 -9.44
N PRO A 191 11.46 -18.86 -9.39
CA PRO A 191 10.40 -18.31 -10.23
C PRO A 191 10.03 -16.87 -9.83
#